data_AF-A0A7S3J9Z1-F1
#
_entry.id   AF-A0A7S3J9Z1-F1
#
_cell.length_a   1.000
_cell.length_b   1.000
_cell.length_c   1.000
_cell.angle_alpha   90.00
_cell.angle_beta   90.00
_cell.angle_gamma   90.00
#
_symmetry.space_group_name_H-M   'P 1'
#
loop_
_entity.id
_entity.type
_entity.pdbx_description
1 polymer ?
#
loop_
_entity_poly.entity_id
_entity_poly.type
_entity_poly.pdbx_seq_one_letter_code
_entity_poly.pdbx_strand_id
1 'polypeptide(L)'
;IAAKEYHIKWHNKHKNDKLDQDQQNILDEYTKAIEEIRAKEGVDEVLQALEEKLKAAPEDCQVMFDIANRLLEKERYEDAIEYCIDILAIDRNWNNSAPHKLLLEVFN
;
A
#
# COMPACT_ATOMS: atom_id res chain seq x y z
N ILE A 1 31.32 3.94 -3.74
CA ILE A 1 30.58 5.08 -4.34
C ILE A 1 29.94 4.66 -5.67
N ALA A 2 30.68 4.03 -6.60
CA ALA A 2 30.14 3.53 -7.88
C ALA A 2 28.95 2.53 -7.81
N ALA A 3 28.88 1.66 -6.79
CA ALA A 3 27.79 0.68 -6.68
C ALA A 3 26.42 1.29 -6.31
N LYS A 4 26.41 2.38 -5.53
CA LYS A 4 25.16 3.08 -5.16
C LYS A 4 24.60 3.89 -6.34
N GLU A 5 25.46 4.45 -7.17
CA GLU A 5 25.06 5.19 -8.39
C GLU A 5 24.48 4.26 -9.47
N TYR A 6 24.97 3.03 -9.58
CA TYR A 6 24.43 2.04 -10.53
C TYR A 6 23.02 1.59 -10.16
N HIS A 7 22.73 1.44 -8.86
CA HIS A 7 21.41 1.04 -8.36
C HIS A 7 20.36 2.16 -8.49
N ILE A 8 20.77 3.42 -8.25
CA ILE A 8 19.91 4.60 -8.49
C ILE A 8 19.62 4.78 -9.99
N LYS A 9 20.62 4.56 -10.86
CA LYS A 9 20.41 4.56 -12.32
C LYS A 9 19.49 3.44 -12.81
N TRP A 10 19.55 2.25 -12.21
CA TRP A 10 18.70 1.13 -12.58
C TRP A 10 17.23 1.38 -12.21
N HIS A 11 16.96 1.91 -11.01
CA HIS A 11 15.61 2.31 -10.62
C HIS A 11 15.08 3.50 -11.43
N ASN A 12 15.91 4.50 -11.74
CA ASN A 12 15.49 5.65 -12.55
C ASN A 12 15.32 5.34 -14.05
N LYS A 13 15.93 4.26 -14.56
CA LYS A 13 15.79 3.84 -15.96
C LYS A 13 14.42 3.21 -16.27
N HIS A 14 13.74 2.67 -15.26
CA HIS A 14 12.42 2.04 -15.41
C HIS A 14 11.27 2.86 -14.82
N LYS A 15 11.56 3.94 -14.07
CA LYS A 15 10.54 4.84 -13.48
C LYS A 15 10.24 6.11 -14.31
N ASN A 16 10.89 6.32 -15.46
CA ASN A 16 10.83 7.59 -16.19
C ASN A 16 10.54 7.49 -17.69
N ASP A 17 9.95 6.38 -18.16
CA ASP A 17 9.15 6.45 -19.39
C ASP A 17 7.85 7.14 -19.01
N LYS A 18 7.71 8.41 -19.40
CA LYS A 18 6.43 9.11 -19.25
C LYS A 18 5.38 8.31 -20.01
N LEU A 19 4.34 7.89 -19.31
CA LEU A 19 3.14 7.34 -19.94
C LEU A 19 2.73 8.30 -21.05
N ASP A 20 2.51 7.80 -22.26
CA ASP A 20 1.91 8.62 -23.29
C ASP A 20 0.47 8.97 -22.89
N GLN A 21 -0.12 9.96 -23.56
CA GLN A 21 -1.45 10.45 -23.18
C GLN A 21 -2.52 9.35 -23.25
N ASP A 22 -2.38 8.39 -24.17
CA ASP A 22 -3.33 7.30 -24.33
C ASP A 22 -3.21 6.29 -23.17
N GLN A 23 -1.98 5.95 -22.79
CA GLN A 23 -1.70 5.12 -21.62
C GLN A 23 -2.15 5.78 -20.31
N GLN A 24 -1.98 7.10 -20.18
CA GLN A 24 -2.46 7.85 -19.02
C GLN A 24 -3.99 7.85 -18.96
N ASN A 25 -4.67 8.07 -20.09
CA ASN A 25 -6.13 8.04 -20.15
C ASN A 25 -6.68 6.66 -19.75
N ILE A 26 -6.04 5.58 -20.21
CA ILE A 26 -6.39 4.21 -19.84
C ILE A 26 -6.20 4.03 -18.32
N LEU A 27 -5.05 4.43 -17.77
CA LEU A 27 -4.79 4.31 -16.33
C LEU A 27 -5.85 5.06 -15.50
N ASP A 28 -6.19 6.29 -15.89
CA ASP A 28 -7.20 7.10 -15.21
C ASP A 28 -8.60 6.45 -15.27
N GLU A 29 -8.97 5.85 -16.40
CA GLU A 29 -10.23 5.11 -16.55
C GLU A 29 -10.26 3.86 -15.64
N TYR A 30 -9.16 3.10 -15.59
CA TYR A 30 -9.01 1.95 -14.71
C TYR A 30 -9.08 2.36 -13.22
N THR A 31 -8.35 3.40 -12.82
CA THR A 31 -8.38 3.91 -11.44
C THR A 31 -9.78 4.33 -11.04
N LYS A 32 -10.47 5.08 -11.90
CA LYS A 32 -11.85 5.50 -11.64
C LYS A 32 -12.81 4.30 -11.49
N ALA A 33 -12.68 3.29 -12.36
CA ALA A 33 -13.52 2.09 -12.26
C ALA A 33 -13.29 1.34 -10.94
N ILE A 34 -12.04 1.26 -10.47
CA ILE A 34 -11.70 0.66 -9.18
C ILE A 34 -12.32 1.47 -8.03
N GLU A 35 -12.24 2.80 -8.06
CA GLU A 35 -12.88 3.67 -7.05
C GLU A 35 -14.41 3.51 -7.03
N GLU A 36 -15.05 3.39 -8.19
CA GLU A 36 -16.49 3.15 -8.29
C GLU A 36 -16.89 1.77 -7.74
N ILE A 37 -16.08 0.73 -7.96
CA ILE A 37 -16.29 -0.60 -7.36
C ILE A 37 -16.16 -0.52 -5.84
N ARG A 38 -15.08 0.10 -5.34
CA ARG A 38 -14.86 0.33 -3.90
C ARG A 38 -16.02 1.11 -3.27
N ALA A 39 -16.54 2.12 -3.95
CA ALA A 39 -17.70 2.90 -3.47
C ALA A 39 -18.99 2.07 -3.41
N LYS A 40 -19.14 1.04 -4.26
CA LYS A 40 -20.29 0.12 -4.27
C LYS A 40 -20.20 -0.97 -3.20
N GLU A 41 -19.01 -1.28 -2.69
CA GLU A 41 -18.79 -2.27 -1.62
C GLU A 41 -19.37 -1.82 -0.25
N GLY A 42 -19.93 -0.61 -0.19
CA GLY A 42 -20.51 -0.05 1.03
C GLY A 42 -19.44 0.52 1.96
N VAL A 43 -19.88 1.28 2.97
CA VAL A 43 -18.97 1.87 3.94
C VAL A 43 -18.49 0.77 4.90
N ASP A 44 -17.18 0.57 4.94
CA ASP A 44 -16.56 -0.25 5.99
C ASP A 44 -16.29 0.62 7.22
N GLU A 45 -17.27 0.66 8.12
CA GLU A 45 -17.20 1.48 9.35
C GLU A 45 -15.97 1.16 10.22
N VAL A 46 -15.50 -0.09 10.20
CA VAL A 46 -14.29 -0.49 10.95
C VAL A 46 -13.06 0.14 10.32
N LEU A 47 -12.92 0.04 9.00
CA LEU A 47 -11.81 0.65 8.28
C LEU A 47 -11.82 2.18 8.44
N GLN A 48 -12.99 2.81 8.34
CA GLN A 48 -13.13 4.26 8.54
C GLN A 48 -12.70 4.69 9.95
N ALA A 49 -13.12 3.98 11.00
CA ALA A 49 -12.73 4.29 12.36
C ALA A 49 -11.21 4.11 12.59
N LEU A 50 -10.59 3.14 11.92
CA LEU A 50 -9.14 2.95 11.96
C LEU A 50 -8.39 4.09 11.23
N GLU A 51 -8.86 4.51 10.07
CA GLU A 51 -8.29 5.65 9.33
C GLU A 51 -8.39 6.96 10.13
N GLU A 52 -9.48 7.17 10.86
CA GLU A 52 -9.61 8.31 11.77
C GLU A 52 -8.60 8.27 12.92
N LYS A 53 -8.36 7.09 13.51
CA LYS A 53 -7.31 6.91 14.51
C LYS A 53 -5.93 7.19 13.93
N LEU A 54 -5.66 6.73 12.70
CA LEU A 54 -4.39 6.95 12.04
C LEU A 54 -4.14 8.44 11.78
N LYS A 55 -5.17 9.22 11.44
CA LYS A 55 -5.04 10.69 11.31
C LYS A 55 -4.57 11.35 12.60
N ALA A 56 -4.97 10.83 13.77
CA ALA A 56 -4.52 11.35 15.06
C ALA A 56 -3.09 10.91 15.41
N ALA A 57 -2.65 9.74 14.93
CA ALA A 57 -1.31 9.20 15.14
C ALA A 57 -0.76 8.54 13.85
N PRO A 58 -0.20 9.33 12.91
CA PRO A 58 0.14 8.85 11.56
C PRO A 58 1.28 7.83 11.47
N GLU A 59 2.01 7.58 12.56
CA GLU A 59 3.10 6.59 12.63
C GLU A 59 2.77 5.46 13.62
N ASP A 60 1.49 5.32 13.99
CA ASP A 60 1.05 4.23 14.86
C ASP A 60 1.02 2.90 14.08
N CYS A 61 2.12 2.15 14.20
CA CYS A 61 2.27 0.84 13.55
C CYS A 61 1.15 -0.15 13.91
N GLN A 62 0.53 -0.05 15.11
CA GLN A 62 -0.57 -0.93 15.46
C GLN A 62 -1.81 -0.60 14.64
N VAL A 63 -2.16 0.69 14.53
CA VAL A 63 -3.31 1.12 13.73
C VAL A 63 -3.08 0.81 12.25
N MET A 64 -1.88 1.05 11.72
CA MET A 64 -1.52 0.66 10.35
C MET A 64 -1.68 -0.84 10.12
N PHE A 65 -1.29 -1.68 11.09
CA PHE A 65 -1.39 -3.12 10.96
C PHE A 65 -2.83 -3.61 11.04
N ASP A 66 -3.66 -3.00 11.90
CA ASP A 66 -5.09 -3.28 11.97
C ASP A 66 -5.79 -2.93 10.66
N ILE A 67 -5.40 -1.82 10.02
CA ILE A 67 -5.86 -1.43 8.68
C ILE A 67 -5.45 -2.48 7.64
N ALA A 68 -4.18 -2.90 7.64
CA ALA A 68 -3.67 -3.91 6.71
C ALA A 68 -4.45 -5.24 6.81
N ASN A 69 -4.73 -5.73 8.03
CA ASN A 69 -5.54 -6.93 8.23
C ASN A 69 -6.96 -6.75 7.71
N ARG A 70 -7.59 -5.60 7.99
CA ARG A 70 -8.95 -5.33 7.51
C ARG A 70 -9.01 -5.28 5.98
N LEU A 71 -8.01 -4.69 5.34
CA LEU A 71 -7.89 -4.67 3.88
C LEU A 71 -7.68 -6.08 3.32
N LEU A 72 -6.91 -6.93 4.00
CA LEU A 72 -6.74 -8.32 3.64
C LEU A 72 -8.06 -9.11 3.69
N GLU A 73 -8.85 -8.94 4.77
CA GLU A 73 -10.20 -9.55 4.90
C GLU A 73 -11.15 -9.12 3.77
N LYS A 74 -10.89 -7.97 3.15
CA LYS A 74 -11.64 -7.41 2.03
C LYS A 74 -11.03 -7.75 0.66
N GLU A 75 -10.01 -8.61 0.64
CA GLU A 75 -9.28 -8.98 -0.58
C GLU A 75 -8.62 -7.77 -1.28
N ARG A 76 -8.40 -6.67 -0.56
CA ARG A 76 -7.71 -5.46 -1.03
C ARG A 76 -6.20 -5.59 -0.78
N TYR A 77 -5.59 -6.54 -1.47
CA TYR A 77 -4.21 -6.98 -1.24
C TYR A 77 -3.19 -5.87 -1.46
N GLU A 78 -3.32 -5.07 -2.52
CA GLU A 78 -2.38 -3.99 -2.84
C GLU A 78 -2.32 -2.95 -1.71
N ASP A 79 -3.48 -2.50 -1.25
CA ASP A 79 -3.57 -1.51 -0.18
C ASP A 79 -3.01 -2.09 1.14
N ALA A 80 -3.27 -3.36 1.44
CA ALA A 80 -2.73 -4.04 2.62
C ALA A 80 -1.20 -4.15 2.58
N ILE A 81 -0.63 -4.41 1.40
CA ILE A 81 0.82 -4.47 1.18
C ILE A 81 1.47 -3.13 1.46
N GLU A 82 0.89 -2.02 0.98
CA GLU A 82 1.45 -0.67 1.20
C GLU A 82 1.55 -0.35 2.71
N TYR A 83 0.51 -0.62 3.50
CA TYR A 83 0.57 -0.45 4.96
C TYR A 83 1.63 -1.34 5.62
N CYS A 84 1.82 -2.57 5.15
CA CYS A 84 2.89 -3.42 5.66
C CYS A 84 4.28 -2.85 5.36
N ILE A 85 4.47 -2.28 4.16
CA ILE A 85 5.73 -1.63 3.77
C ILE A 85 5.98 -0.40 4.64
N ASP A 86 4.96 0.42 4.91
CA ASP A 86 5.07 1.60 5.76
C ASP A 86 5.49 1.23 7.20
N ILE A 87 4.88 0.20 7.79
CA ILE A 87 5.29 -0.29 9.12
C ILE A 87 6.75 -0.75 9.09
N LEU A 88 7.17 -1.50 8.08
CA LEU A 88 8.55 -1.97 7.94
C LEU A 88 9.55 -0.83 7.69
N ALA A 89 9.10 0.29 7.13
CA ALA A 89 9.90 1.50 6.98
C ALA A 89 10.11 2.22 8.32
N ILE A 90 9.11 2.19 9.21
CA ILE A 90 9.17 2.74 10.57
C ILE A 90 9.98 1.83 11.51
N ASP A 91 9.57 0.57 11.65
CA ASP A 91 10.24 -0.45 12.46
C ASP A 91 10.11 -1.85 11.82
N ARG A 92 11.22 -2.34 11.28
CA ARG A 92 11.33 -3.65 10.61
C ARG A 92 11.03 -4.84 11.51
N ASN A 93 11.24 -4.69 12.82
CA ASN A 93 11.05 -5.77 13.80
C ASN A 93 9.79 -5.57 14.63
N TRP A 94 8.96 -4.58 14.28
CA TRP A 94 7.71 -4.29 14.96
C TRP A 94 6.87 -5.58 15.07
N ASN A 95 6.37 -5.84 16.29
CA ASN A 95 5.54 -7.00 16.63
C ASN A 95 6.06 -8.35 16.08
N ASN A 96 7.32 -8.69 16.34
CA ASN A 96 7.95 -9.94 15.87
C ASN A 96 7.83 -10.13 14.35
N SER A 97 8.04 -9.04 13.60
CA SER A 97 7.93 -8.99 12.15
C SER A 97 6.56 -9.41 11.61
N ALA A 98 5.49 -9.07 12.34
CA ALA A 98 4.11 -9.35 11.92
C ALA A 98 3.78 -8.85 10.50
N PRO A 99 4.19 -7.63 10.06
CA PRO A 99 3.95 -7.18 8.69
C PRO A 99 4.63 -8.07 7.64
N HIS A 100 5.83 -8.58 7.94
CA HIS A 100 6.54 -9.49 7.03
C HIS A 100 5.79 -10.82 6.86
N LYS A 101 5.20 -11.35 7.95
CA LYS A 101 4.39 -12.57 7.90
C LYS A 101 3.12 -12.37 7.09
N LEU A 102 2.44 -11.24 7.31
CA LEU A 102 1.24 -10.88 6.56
C LEU A 102 1.53 -10.77 5.05
N LEU A 103 2.66 -10.16 4.67
CA LEU A 103 3.10 -10.14 3.26
C LEU A 103 3.29 -11.56 2.70
N LEU A 104 3.89 -12.48 3.45
CA LEU A 104 4.04 -13.88 2.99
C LEU A 104 2.70 -14.59 2.82
N GLU A 105 1.68 -14.27 3.64
CA GLU A 105 0.33 -14.82 3.49
C GLU A 105 -0.36 -14.31 2.23
N VAL A 106 -0.16 -13.04 1.85
CA VAL A 106 -0.72 -12.45 0.62
C VAL A 106 -0.17 -13.13 -0.65
N PHE A 107 1.09 -13.55 -0.65
CA PHE A 107 1.77 -14.10 -1.84
C PHE A 107 1.74 -15.63 -1.96
N ASN A 108 1.21 -16.34 -0.96
CA ASN A 108 1.08 -17.80 -0.96
C ASN A 108 -0.22 -18.26 -1.63
#